data_AF-A0A660PN76-F1
#
_entry.id   AF-A0A660PN76-F1
#
_cell.length_a   1.000
_cell.length_b   1.000
_cell.length_c   1.000
_cell.angle_alpha   90.00
_cell.angle_beta   90.00
_cell.angle_gamma   90.00
#
_symmetry.space_group_name_H-M   'P 1'
#
loop_
_entity.id
_entity.type
_entity.pdbx_description
1 polymer ?
#
loop_
_entity_poly.entity_id
_entity_poly.type
_entity_poly.pdbx_seq_one_letter_code
_entity_poly.pdbx_strand_id
1 'polypeptide(L)' 'YTNWELSADRANSARRLLELSGIRPGQIVSVRGYADQSLKIVNNPEDPSNRRVAIIVLNEEYQKHIKNISIES' A
#
# COMPACT_ATOMS: atom_id res chain seq x y z
N TYR A 1 -3.45 -9.72 16.71
CA TYR A 1 -3.61 -9.93 15.27
C TYR A 1 -5.00 -9.57 14.81
N THR A 2 -5.18 -8.30 14.50
CA THR A 2 -6.37 -7.67 13.90
C THR A 2 -6.19 -7.56 12.38
N ASN A 3 -7.26 -7.25 11.66
CA ASN A 3 -7.21 -6.98 10.21
C ASN A 3 -6.26 -5.81 9.88
N TRP A 4 -6.10 -4.86 10.79
CA TRP A 4 -5.13 -3.77 10.67
C TRP A 4 -3.70 -4.26 10.63
N GLU A 5 -3.29 -5.01 11.66
CA GLU A 5 -1.94 -5.58 11.78
C GLU A 5 -1.62 -6.50 10.58
N LEU A 6 -2.57 -7.38 10.20
CA LEU A 6 -2.40 -8.27 9.06
C LEU A 6 -2.25 -7.54 7.73
N SER A 7 -3.01 -6.46 7.51
CA SER A 7 -2.93 -5.69 6.27
C SER A 7 -1.63 -4.89 6.17
N ALA A 8 -1.15 -4.34 7.29
CA ALA A 8 0.13 -3.65 7.36
C ALA A 8 1.31 -4.61 7.13
N ASP A 9 1.28 -5.79 7.74
CA ASP A 9 2.32 -6.83 7.56
C ASP A 9 2.41 -7.30 6.10
N ARG A 10 1.27 -7.50 5.43
CA ARG A 10 1.24 -7.83 4.00
C ARG A 10 1.82 -6.72 3.13
N ALA A 11 1.46 -5.47 3.41
CA ALA A 11 1.97 -4.32 2.66
C ALA A 11 3.50 -4.19 2.83
N ASN A 12 4.01 -4.39 4.05
CA ASN A 12 5.45 -4.42 4.33
C ASN A 12 6.17 -5.61 3.69
N SER A 13 5.55 -6.78 3.65
CA SER A 13 6.10 -7.95 2.97
C SER A 13 6.27 -7.70 1.47
N ALA A 14 5.27 -7.07 0.84
CA ALA A 14 5.34 -6.67 -0.56
C ALA A 14 6.45 -5.62 -0.81
N ARG A 15 6.57 -4.61 0.06
CA ARG A 15 7.68 -3.64 0.01
C ARG A 15 9.04 -4.33 0.00
N ARG A 16 9.25 -5.27 0.93
CA ARG A 16 10.52 -6.01 1.05
C ARG A 16 10.82 -6.84 -0.20
N LEU A 17 9.80 -7.51 -0.78
CA LEU A 17 9.96 -8.25 -2.04
C LEU A 17 10.36 -7.34 -3.21
N LEU A 18 9.76 -6.16 -3.31
CA LEU A 18 10.08 -5.19 -4.34
C LEU A 18 11.51 -4.65 -4.22
N GLU A 19 11.97 -4.36 -3.00
CA GLU A 19 13.34 -3.94 -2.73
C GLU A 19 14.35 -5.03 -3.10
N LEU A 20 14.06 -6.30 -2.73
CA LEU A 20 14.88 -7.44 -3.12
C LEU A 20 14.91 -7.66 -4.64
N SER A 21 13.85 -7.27 -5.34
CA SER A 21 13.73 -7.37 -6.80
C SER A 21 14.41 -6.21 -7.55
N GLY A 22 15.06 -5.28 -6.84
CA GLY A 22 15.84 -4.20 -7.44
C GLY A 22 15.17 -2.83 -7.46
N ILE A 23 14.01 -2.65 -6.81
CA ILE A 23 13.48 -1.30 -6.55
C ILE A 23 14.41 -0.60 -5.56
N ARG A 24 14.95 0.56 -5.95
CA ARG A 24 15.92 1.27 -5.12
C ARG A 24 15.25 1.87 -3.87
N PRO A 25 15.97 1.92 -2.74
CA PRO A 25 15.53 2.68 -1.57
C PRO A 25 15.13 4.11 -1.96
N GLY A 26 13.98 4.57 -1.46
CA GLY A 26 13.44 5.90 -1.76
C GLY A 26 12.52 6.00 -2.99
N GLN A 27 12.36 4.93 -3.78
CA GLN A 27 11.34 4.88 -4.84
C GLN A 27 9.95 4.53 -4.31
N ILE A 28 9.87 3.92 -3.12
CA ILE A 28 8.61 3.63 -2.44
C ILE A 28 8.27 4.82 -1.55
N VAL A 29 7.20 5.53 -1.92
CA VAL A 29 6.79 6.77 -1.24
C VAL A 29 5.96 6.50 0.02
N SER A 30 5.13 5.45 0.02
CA SER A 30 4.36 5.07 1.21
C SER A 30 3.94 3.60 1.18
N VAL A 31 3.70 3.04 2.36
CA VAL A 31 3.13 1.70 2.58
C VAL A 31 2.00 1.83 3.58
N ARG A 32 0.82 1.28 3.27
CA ARG A 32 -0.37 1.42 4.12
C ARG A 32 -1.13 0.09 4.22
N GLY A 33 -1.62 -0.21 5.41
CA GLY A 33 -2.64 -1.24 5.63
C GLY A 33 -4.03 -0.61 5.68
N TYR A 34 -5.00 -1.19 4.99
CA TYR A 34 -6.38 -0.66 4.90
C TYR A 34 -7.41 -1.57 5.60
N ALA A 35 -6.98 -2.63 6.27
CA ALA A 35 -7.83 -3.61 6.93
C ALA A 35 -9.04 -4.02 6.03
N ASP A 36 -10.24 -3.92 6.57
CA ASP A 36 -11.55 -4.13 5.94
C ASP A 36 -12.25 -2.82 5.56
N GLN A 37 -11.60 -1.66 5.70
CA GLN A 37 -12.20 -0.36 5.36
C GLN A 37 -12.23 -0.07 3.86
N SER A 38 -11.51 -0.86 3.05
CA SER A 38 -11.48 -0.72 1.59
C SER A 38 -11.75 -2.06 0.88
N LEU A 39 -12.93 -2.63 1.11
CA LEU A 39 -13.39 -3.83 0.41
C LEU A 39 -13.49 -3.55 -1.10
N LYS A 40 -13.00 -4.48 -1.91
CA LYS A 40 -13.16 -4.43 -3.38
C LYS A 40 -14.60 -4.74 -3.76
N ILE A 41 -15.17 -5.75 -3.09
CA ILE A 41 -16.56 -6.17 -3.24
C ILE A 41 -17.26 -5.85 -1.92
N VAL A 42 -17.82 -4.65 -1.84
CA VAL A 42 -18.50 -4.15 -0.62
C VAL A 42 -19.68 -5.04 -0.25
N ASN A 43 -20.38 -5.58 -1.24
CA ASN A 43 -21.58 -6.41 -1.06
C ASN A 43 -21.26 -7.84 -0.60
N ASN A 44 -19.99 -8.26 -0.59
CA ASN A 44 -19.55 -9.55 -0.08
C ASN A 44 -18.21 -9.39 0.68
N PRO A 45 -18.25 -8.99 1.96
CA PRO A 45 -17.04 -8.73 2.74
C PRO A 45 -16.09 -9.93 2.87
N GLU A 46 -16.63 -11.14 2.92
CA GLU A 46 -15.84 -12.38 3.09
C GLU A 46 -15.19 -12.88 1.77
N ASP A 47 -15.47 -12.21 0.65
CA ASP A 47 -14.94 -12.59 -0.65
C ASP A 47 -13.40 -12.65 -0.62
N PRO A 48 -12.78 -13.76 -1.08
CA PRO A 48 -11.33 -13.88 -1.20
C PRO A 48 -10.65 -12.72 -1.94
N SER A 49 -11.34 -12.10 -2.89
CA SER A 49 -10.86 -10.95 -3.66
C SER A 49 -10.62 -9.70 -2.81
N ASN A 50 -11.20 -9.61 -1.62
CA ASN A 50 -10.95 -8.52 -0.69
C ASN A 50 -9.56 -8.63 -0.03
N ARG A 51 -8.96 -9.83 0.01
CA ARG A 51 -7.60 -10.08 0.52
C ARG A 51 -6.56 -9.78 -0.57
N ARG A 52 -6.33 -8.49 -0.86
CA ARG A 52 -5.44 -8.03 -1.94
C ARG A 52 -4.30 -7.13 -1.46
N VAL A 53 -3.21 -7.10 -2.23
CA VAL A 53 -2.16 -6.06 -2.17
C VAL A 53 -2.24 -5.29 -3.48
N ALA A 54 -2.32 -3.95 -3.40
CA ALA A 54 -2.31 -3.09 -4.57
C ALA A 54 -0.98 -2.33 -4.64
N ILE A 55 -0.40 -2.25 -5.83
CA ILE A 55 0.79 -1.45 -6.12
C ILE A 55 0.33 -0.31 -7.03
N ILE A 56 0.54 0.92 -6.59
CA ILE A 56 0.19 2.12 -7.37
C ILE A 56 1.50 2.71 -7.88
N VAL A 57 1.62 2.79 -9.20
CA VAL A 57 2.74 3.47 -9.85
C VAL A 57 2.37 4.94 -10.04
N LEU A 58 3.10 5.82 -9.38
CA LEU A 58 2.91 7.26 -9.50
C LEU A 58 3.71 7.78 -10.69
N ASN A 59 3.11 8.70 -11.44
CA ASN A 59 3.87 9.51 -12.39
C ASN A 59 4.66 10.60 -11.64
N GLU A 60 5.53 11.31 -12.36
CA GLU A 60 6.40 12.33 -11.75
C GLU A 60 5.64 13.51 -11.13
N GLU A 61 4.51 13.92 -11.72
CA GLU A 61 3.69 15.03 -11.26
C GLU A 61 3.04 14.72 -9.90
N TYR A 62 2.36 13.57 -9.81
CA TYR A 62 1.74 13.12 -8.56
C TYR A 62 2.77 12.80 -7.49
N GLN A 63 3.95 12.30 -7.86
CA GLN A 63 5.03 12.07 -6.91
C GLN A 63 5.50 13.37 -6.25
N LYS A 64 5.67 14.46 -7.04
CA LYS A 64 6.03 15.78 -6.49
C LYS A 64 4.95 16.32 -5.55
N HIS A 65 3.68 16.18 -5.93
CA HIS A 65 2.55 16.63 -5.11
C HIS A 65 2.52 15.94 -3.74
N ILE A 66 2.67 14.61 -3.70
CA ILE A 66 2.70 13.84 -2.43
C ILE A 66 3.90 14.24 -1.56
N LYS A 67 5.08 14.44 -2.17
CA LYS A 67 6.28 14.87 -1.43
C LYS A 67 6.07 16.24 -0.79
N ASN A 68 5.50 17.21 -1.51
CA ASN A 68 5.28 18.56 -0.98
C ASN A 68 4.37 18.53 0.25
N ILE A 69 3.25 17.80 0.20
CA ILE A 69 2.33 17.67 1.35
C ILE A 69 3.04 17.07 2.57
N SER A 70 3.92 16.09 2.35
CA SER A 70 4.62 15.38 3.42
C SER A 70 5.74 16.21 4.08
N ILE A 71 6.21 17.29 3.43
CA ILE A 71 7.23 18.21 3.97
C ILE A 71 6.56 19.33 4.78
N GLU A 72 5.29 19.62 4.52
CA GLU A 72 4.49 20.64 5.22
C GLU A 72 3.77 20.11 6.48
N SER A 73 3.89 18.80 6.79
CA SER A 73 3.21 18.12 7.88
C SER A 73 4.10 17.88 9.10
#